data_AF-A0A380ANF8-F1
#
_entry.id   AF-A0A380ANF8-F1
#
_cell.length_a   1.000
_cell.length_b   1.000
_cell.length_c   1.000
_cell.angle_alpha   90.00
_cell.angle_beta   90.00
_cell.angle_gamma   90.00
#
_symmetry.space_group_name_H-M   'P 1'
#
loop_
_entity.id
_entity.type
_entity.pdbx_description
1 polymer ?
#
loop_
_entity_poly.entity_id
_entity_poly.type
_entity_poly.pdbx_seq_one_letter_code
_entity_poly.pdbx_strand_id
1 'polypeptide(L)'
;MTQDLFAAALQQAVDIARQAPSSHNCQPWSLHYDADARCGRLAIDRRRALQSLPSLEREMLMSCGIFFEYLSALLNCAGSPLAWRWENGPTHLLSFAPAAPAAPDRAAHRQLAQLIGERHTARAAYQPTPINEAQRMQLQTLFDGTASSLSIAGDERARRRVAQLTARHAALDFSDRQAWRETYQYIRFNERQPTDDGFHLHHLFGPVSPAFKRFFQVAFHPRLSRLATGLRLPALYGARAGATRRGRPAIPGAVSERRKCRAPVRHPACGLGVCGSRCNTGVGDCIRSAFWCNTPRRVASSQQPWRSALPRCFLPASATCNNGAAQRPDAVGKAF
;
A
#
# COMPACT_ATOMS: atom_id res chain seq x y z
N MET A 1 -36.44 7.95 -12.93
CA MET A 1 -35.12 7.28 -12.89
C MET A 1 -34.37 7.78 -11.68
N THR A 2 -34.39 7.04 -10.58
CA THR A 2 -33.63 7.38 -9.38
C THR A 2 -32.16 7.06 -9.69
N GLN A 3 -31.34 8.07 -9.93
CA GLN A 3 -29.89 7.88 -10.03
C GLN A 3 -29.42 7.17 -8.76
N ASP A 4 -28.79 6.01 -8.89
CA ASP A 4 -28.14 5.35 -7.75
C ASP A 4 -27.01 6.26 -7.28
N LEU A 5 -27.29 7.06 -6.23
CA LEU A 5 -26.35 8.02 -5.65
C LEU A 5 -25.02 7.34 -5.28
N PHE A 6 -25.07 6.07 -4.90
CA PHE A 6 -23.87 5.28 -4.63
C PHE A 6 -23.06 5.03 -5.90
N ALA A 7 -23.69 4.62 -7.00
CA ALA A 7 -22.98 4.37 -8.26
C ALA A 7 -22.30 5.65 -8.79
N ALA A 8 -22.95 6.81 -8.64
CA ALA A 8 -22.34 8.10 -8.98
C ALA A 8 -21.14 8.43 -8.09
N ALA A 9 -21.26 8.23 -6.76
CA ALA A 9 -20.15 8.43 -5.83
C ALA A 9 -18.99 7.45 -6.09
N LEU A 10 -19.31 6.19 -6.42
CA LEU A 10 -18.33 5.17 -6.79
C LEU A 10 -17.56 5.58 -8.03
N GLN A 11 -18.24 6.04 -9.08
CA GLN A 11 -17.57 6.49 -10.30
C GLN A 11 -16.61 7.65 -10.03
N GLN A 12 -17.05 8.67 -9.30
CA GLN A 12 -16.19 9.80 -8.92
C GLN A 12 -14.97 9.35 -8.11
N ALA A 13 -15.18 8.43 -7.16
CA ALA A 13 -14.10 7.89 -6.36
C ALA A 13 -13.11 7.07 -7.22
N VAL A 14 -13.58 6.31 -8.21
CA VAL A 14 -12.73 5.58 -9.17
C VAL A 14 -11.88 6.53 -10.00
N ASP A 15 -12.46 7.63 -10.50
CA ASP A 15 -11.77 8.61 -11.34
C ASP A 15 -10.60 9.29 -10.61
N ILE A 16 -10.70 9.40 -9.29
CA ILE A 16 -9.63 9.91 -8.42
C ILE A 16 -8.67 8.76 -8.04
N ALA A 17 -9.21 7.63 -7.56
CA ALA A 17 -8.44 6.50 -7.03
C ALA A 17 -7.53 5.85 -8.07
N ARG A 18 -7.84 5.92 -9.37
CA ARG A 18 -6.96 5.45 -10.47
C ARG A 18 -5.57 6.09 -10.48
N GLN A 19 -5.36 7.19 -9.73
CA GLN A 19 -4.06 7.82 -9.54
C GLN A 19 -3.17 7.10 -8.50
N ALA A 20 -3.64 6.00 -7.91
CA ALA A 20 -2.85 5.13 -7.06
C ALA A 20 -1.54 4.71 -7.76
N PRO A 21 -0.40 4.69 -7.04
CA PRO A 21 0.85 4.21 -7.61
C PRO A 21 0.77 2.70 -7.89
N SER A 22 1.37 2.27 -9.00
CA SER A 22 1.56 0.86 -9.33
C SER A 22 2.92 0.62 -9.99
N SER A 23 3.44 -0.61 -9.91
CA SER A 23 4.67 -0.98 -10.61
C SER A 23 4.53 -0.74 -12.11
N HIS A 24 5.55 -0.13 -12.71
CA HIS A 24 5.55 0.31 -14.10
C HIS A 24 4.40 1.25 -14.48
N ASN A 25 3.65 1.76 -13.50
CA ASN A 25 2.35 2.42 -13.71
C ASN A 25 1.38 1.56 -14.56
N CYS A 26 1.40 0.23 -14.37
CA CYS A 26 0.59 -0.70 -15.14
C CYS A 26 -0.91 -0.64 -14.80
N GLN A 27 -1.27 -0.14 -13.61
CA GLN A 27 -2.64 -0.04 -13.10
C GLN A 27 -3.36 -1.39 -13.15
N PRO A 28 -2.91 -2.37 -12.34
CA PRO A 28 -3.30 -3.77 -12.50
C PRO A 28 -4.68 -4.09 -11.90
N TRP A 29 -5.51 -3.09 -11.61
CA TRP A 29 -6.82 -3.28 -10.98
C TRP A 29 -7.92 -3.38 -12.02
N SER A 30 -8.87 -4.28 -11.78
CA SER A 30 -10.14 -4.38 -12.48
C SER A 30 -11.27 -4.29 -11.45
N LEU A 31 -12.12 -3.28 -11.60
CA LEU A 31 -13.26 -3.05 -10.73
C LEU A 31 -14.54 -3.35 -11.51
N HIS A 32 -15.42 -4.17 -10.93
CA HIS A 32 -16.75 -4.44 -11.46
C HIS A 32 -17.78 -4.08 -10.39
N TYR A 33 -18.87 -3.42 -10.77
CA TYR A 33 -20.00 -3.13 -9.88
C TYR A 33 -21.31 -3.46 -10.62
N ASP A 34 -22.12 -4.28 -9.98
CA ASP A 34 -23.48 -4.62 -10.39
C ASP A 34 -24.44 -3.73 -9.58
N ALA A 35 -25.14 -2.83 -10.28
CA ALA A 35 -26.04 -1.86 -9.66
C ALA A 35 -27.33 -2.51 -9.15
N ASP A 36 -27.80 -3.57 -9.81
CA ASP A 36 -29.03 -4.28 -9.44
C ASP A 36 -28.78 -5.13 -8.20
N ALA A 37 -27.68 -5.89 -8.19
CA ALA A 37 -27.26 -6.69 -7.03
C ALA A 37 -26.60 -5.85 -5.92
N ARG A 38 -26.29 -4.57 -6.19
CA ARG A 38 -25.56 -3.65 -5.31
C ARG A 38 -24.28 -4.26 -4.76
N CYS A 39 -23.54 -4.96 -5.61
CA CYS A 39 -22.32 -5.66 -5.23
C CYS A 39 -21.21 -5.42 -6.24
N GLY A 40 -19.98 -5.31 -5.75
CA GLY A 40 -18.81 -5.09 -6.57
C GLY A 40 -17.67 -6.02 -6.22
N ARG A 41 -16.72 -6.12 -7.13
CA ARG A 41 -15.54 -6.98 -7.03
C ARG A 41 -14.31 -6.22 -7.52
N LEU A 42 -13.20 -6.42 -6.84
CA LEU A 42 -11.87 -5.97 -7.28
C LEU A 42 -11.03 -7.19 -7.62
N ALA A 43 -10.42 -7.19 -8.80
CA ALA A 43 -9.54 -8.26 -9.28
C ALA A 43 -8.25 -7.68 -9.87
N ILE A 44 -7.26 -8.55 -10.10
CA ILE A 44 -6.12 -8.20 -10.95
C ILE A 44 -6.57 -8.22 -12.41
N ASP A 45 -6.40 -7.11 -13.12
CA ASP A 45 -6.52 -7.07 -14.58
C ASP A 45 -5.37 -7.86 -15.21
N ARG A 46 -5.70 -9.07 -15.70
CA ARG A 46 -4.74 -9.96 -16.34
C ARG A 46 -4.16 -9.41 -17.64
N ARG A 47 -4.82 -8.45 -18.29
CA ARG A 47 -4.32 -7.78 -19.51
C ARG A 47 -3.18 -6.81 -19.20
N ARG A 48 -3.14 -6.30 -17.97
CA ARG A 48 -2.12 -5.36 -17.47
C ARG A 48 -1.15 -6.01 -16.49
N ALA A 49 -1.24 -7.34 -16.32
CA ALA A 49 -0.47 -8.06 -15.32
C ALA A 49 1.01 -8.15 -15.72
N LEU A 50 1.87 -7.83 -14.76
CA LEU A 50 3.32 -8.01 -14.84
C LEU A 50 3.67 -9.44 -14.42
N GLN A 51 4.34 -10.19 -15.29
CA GLN A 51 4.55 -11.64 -15.13
C GLN A 51 6.02 -12.04 -15.26
N SER A 52 6.92 -11.09 -15.53
CA SER A 52 8.32 -11.41 -15.77
C SER A 52 9.06 -11.94 -14.55
N LEU A 53 8.67 -11.53 -13.34
CA LEU A 53 9.29 -11.93 -12.10
C LEU A 53 8.23 -12.30 -11.04
N PRO A 54 8.46 -13.33 -10.21
CA PRO A 54 7.52 -13.70 -9.14
C PRO A 54 7.26 -12.60 -8.10
N SER A 55 8.17 -11.63 -7.96
CA SER A 55 7.97 -10.49 -7.06
C SER A 55 6.87 -9.55 -7.55
N LEU A 56 6.63 -9.46 -8.85
CA LEU A 56 5.70 -8.50 -9.45
C LEU A 56 4.25 -8.80 -9.11
N GLU A 57 3.89 -10.07 -8.90
CA GLU A 57 2.55 -10.42 -8.39
C GLU A 57 2.28 -9.77 -7.02
N ARG A 58 3.26 -9.79 -6.11
CA ARG A 58 3.14 -9.13 -4.80
C ARG A 58 3.03 -7.62 -4.94
N GLU A 59 3.78 -7.03 -5.86
CA GLU A 59 3.70 -5.59 -6.14
C GLU A 59 2.36 -5.18 -6.73
N MET A 60 1.78 -6.01 -7.61
CA MET A 60 0.44 -5.78 -8.16
C MET A 60 -0.65 -5.90 -7.08
N LEU A 61 -0.54 -6.88 -6.19
CA LEU A 61 -1.46 -7.01 -5.04
C LEU A 61 -1.40 -5.77 -4.14
N MET A 62 -0.19 -5.28 -3.83
CA MET A 62 -0.04 -4.01 -3.09
C MET A 62 -0.64 -2.83 -3.86
N SER A 63 -0.44 -2.76 -5.17
CA SER A 63 -1.01 -1.71 -6.02
C SER A 63 -2.54 -1.72 -5.98
N CYS A 64 -3.17 -2.89 -6.07
CA CYS A 64 -4.63 -3.03 -5.94
C CYS A 64 -5.12 -2.63 -4.55
N GLY A 65 -4.36 -2.96 -3.50
CA GLY A 65 -4.65 -2.53 -2.13
C GLY A 65 -4.65 -1.01 -1.98
N ILE A 66 -3.65 -0.32 -2.54
CA ILE A 66 -3.57 1.15 -2.49
C ILE A 66 -4.72 1.79 -3.27
N PHE A 67 -5.03 1.28 -4.47
CA PHE A 67 -6.19 1.71 -5.26
C PHE A 67 -7.49 1.57 -4.46
N PHE A 68 -7.71 0.42 -3.84
CA PHE A 68 -8.92 0.17 -3.07
C PHE A 68 -9.00 1.02 -1.80
N GLU A 69 -7.88 1.28 -1.13
CA GLU A 69 -7.83 2.17 0.02
C GLU A 69 -8.23 3.60 -0.37
N TYR A 70 -7.70 4.12 -1.49
CA TYR A 70 -8.11 5.43 -2.01
C TYR A 70 -9.62 5.46 -2.30
N LEU A 71 -10.12 4.44 -2.99
CA LEU A 71 -11.53 4.30 -3.31
C LEU A 71 -12.40 4.30 -2.04
N SER A 72 -12.06 3.47 -1.06
CA SER A 72 -12.79 3.32 0.20
C SER A 72 -12.75 4.60 1.03
N ALA A 73 -11.61 5.27 1.11
CA ALA A 73 -11.47 6.52 1.87
C ALA A 73 -12.29 7.66 1.26
N LEU A 74 -12.27 7.81 -0.08
CA LEU A 74 -13.08 8.80 -0.80
C LEU A 74 -14.57 8.54 -0.58
N LEU A 75 -15.01 7.29 -0.71
CA LEU A 75 -16.39 6.89 -0.48
C LEU A 75 -16.85 7.13 0.97
N ASN A 76 -15.99 6.85 1.96
CA ASN A 76 -16.26 7.19 3.36
C ASN A 76 -16.47 8.70 3.54
N CYS A 77 -15.57 9.54 3.02
CA CYS A 77 -15.74 11.00 3.09
C CYS A 77 -16.98 11.49 2.33
N ALA A 78 -17.39 10.80 1.27
CA ALA A 78 -18.62 11.09 0.53
C ALA A 78 -19.91 10.62 1.25
N GLY A 79 -19.80 9.99 2.42
CA GLY A 79 -20.95 9.45 3.16
C GLY A 79 -21.53 8.15 2.57
N SER A 80 -20.79 7.49 1.68
CA SER A 80 -21.18 6.27 0.97
C SER A 80 -20.21 5.11 1.26
N PRO A 81 -20.02 4.71 2.54
CA PRO A 81 -18.99 3.75 2.93
C PRO A 81 -19.18 2.37 2.28
N LEU A 82 -18.09 1.61 2.23
CA LEU A 82 -18.09 0.23 1.73
C LEU A 82 -18.06 -0.78 2.87
N ALA A 83 -18.90 -1.81 2.77
CA ALA A 83 -18.67 -3.08 3.46
C ALA A 83 -17.93 -4.01 2.50
N TRP A 84 -16.79 -4.57 2.90
CA TRP A 84 -15.98 -5.41 2.04
C TRP A 84 -15.34 -6.56 2.79
N ARG A 85 -14.93 -7.59 2.05
CA ARG A 85 -14.20 -8.74 2.57
C ARG A 85 -13.20 -9.27 1.56
N TRP A 86 -12.12 -9.85 2.06
CA TRP A 86 -11.20 -10.64 1.23
C TRP A 86 -11.89 -11.88 0.69
N GLU A 87 -11.53 -12.24 -0.54
CA GLU A 87 -12.03 -13.43 -1.21
C GLU A 87 -10.85 -14.38 -1.45
N ASN A 88 -11.05 -15.66 -1.17
CA ASN A 88 -10.01 -16.69 -1.31
C ASN A 88 -10.08 -17.40 -2.67
N GLY A 89 -10.69 -16.75 -3.66
CA GLY A 89 -10.94 -17.31 -4.99
C GLY A 89 -9.90 -16.88 -6.03
N PRO A 90 -9.72 -17.65 -7.12
CA PRO A 90 -8.75 -17.31 -8.17
C PRO A 90 -9.16 -16.08 -9.01
N THR A 91 -10.42 -15.67 -8.93
CA THR A 91 -11.03 -14.71 -9.86
C THR A 91 -10.99 -13.25 -9.41
N HIS A 92 -11.03 -12.98 -8.10
CA HIS A 92 -11.08 -11.63 -7.55
C HIS A 92 -10.48 -11.61 -6.15
N LEU A 93 -9.94 -10.45 -5.76
CA LEU A 93 -9.21 -10.23 -4.51
C LEU A 93 -10.16 -9.96 -3.34
N LEU A 94 -11.19 -9.15 -3.60
CA LEU A 94 -12.19 -8.77 -2.61
C LEU A 94 -13.54 -8.53 -3.26
N SER A 95 -14.58 -8.69 -2.46
CA SER A 95 -15.95 -8.28 -2.77
C SER A 95 -16.32 -7.11 -1.87
N PHE A 96 -17.11 -6.18 -2.40
CA PHE A 96 -17.63 -5.04 -1.66
C PHE A 96 -19.10 -4.78 -1.97
N ALA A 97 -19.78 -4.09 -1.07
CA ALA A 97 -21.14 -3.61 -1.22
C ALA A 97 -21.29 -2.26 -0.49
N PRO A 98 -22.29 -1.44 -0.84
CA PRO A 98 -22.62 -0.25 -0.07
C PRO A 98 -22.93 -0.62 1.39
N ALA A 99 -22.29 0.06 2.34
CA ALA A 99 -22.63 -0.02 3.76
C ALA A 99 -23.69 1.03 4.13
N ALA A 100 -24.05 1.09 5.42
CA ALA A 100 -24.96 2.10 5.93
C ALA A 100 -24.41 3.52 5.65
N PRO A 101 -25.18 4.42 5.02
CA PRO A 101 -24.75 5.78 4.75
C PRO A 101 -24.31 6.52 6.01
N ALA A 102 -23.32 7.40 5.85
CA ALA A 102 -22.81 8.25 6.91
C ALA A 102 -22.95 9.73 6.52
N ALA A 103 -22.82 10.63 7.49
CA ALA A 103 -22.77 12.06 7.20
C ALA A 103 -21.53 12.36 6.33
N PRO A 104 -21.68 13.03 5.17
CA PRO A 104 -20.55 13.31 4.30
C PRO A 104 -19.65 14.39 4.90
N ASP A 105 -18.34 14.17 4.85
CA ASP A 105 -17.32 15.18 5.12
C ASP A 105 -16.75 15.70 3.80
N ARG A 106 -17.38 16.74 3.28
CA ARG A 106 -17.00 17.36 1.99
C ARG A 106 -15.63 18.04 2.06
N ALA A 107 -15.20 18.51 3.24
CA ALA A 107 -13.91 19.16 3.40
C ALA A 107 -12.79 18.11 3.32
N ALA A 108 -12.91 17.03 4.09
CA ALA A 108 -11.98 15.90 4.03
C ALA A 108 -11.94 15.26 2.64
N HIS A 109 -13.10 15.11 1.98
CA HIS A 109 -13.14 14.57 0.61
C HIS A 109 -12.32 15.42 -0.37
N ARG A 110 -12.51 16.75 -0.37
CA ARG A 110 -11.77 17.66 -1.25
C ARG A 110 -10.27 17.63 -0.96
N GLN A 111 -9.90 17.64 0.32
CA GLN A 111 -8.50 17.57 0.73
C GLN A 111 -7.85 16.27 0.28
N LEU A 112 -8.51 15.11 0.48
CA LEU A 112 -8.01 13.81 0.05
C LEU A 112 -7.86 13.73 -1.48
N ALA A 113 -8.86 14.20 -2.23
CA ALA A 113 -8.80 14.23 -3.69
C ALA A 113 -7.64 15.09 -4.21
N GLN A 114 -7.41 16.25 -3.59
CA GLN A 114 -6.28 17.11 -3.90
C GLN A 114 -4.94 16.42 -3.61
N LEU A 115 -4.78 15.82 -2.42
CA LEU A 115 -3.56 15.11 -2.04
C LEU A 115 -3.25 13.93 -2.96
N ILE A 116 -4.27 13.18 -3.38
CA ILE A 116 -4.12 12.10 -4.36
C ILE A 116 -3.66 12.66 -5.72
N GLY A 117 -4.24 13.79 -6.15
CA GLY A 117 -3.89 14.45 -7.41
C GLY A 117 -2.49 15.06 -7.46
N GLU A 118 -1.99 15.58 -6.34
CA GLU A 118 -0.66 16.18 -6.23
C GLU A 118 0.47 15.13 -6.06
N ARG A 119 0.11 13.94 -5.56
CA ARG A 119 1.07 12.87 -5.27
C ARG A 119 1.73 12.35 -6.55
N HIS A 120 3.05 12.40 -6.58
CA HIS A 120 3.86 11.82 -7.65
C HIS A 120 5.07 11.07 -7.10
N THR A 121 5.59 10.11 -7.87
CA THR A 121 6.80 9.37 -7.51
C THR A 121 8.04 10.18 -7.89
N ALA A 122 8.63 10.89 -6.92
CA ALA A 122 9.89 11.59 -7.13
C ALA A 122 11.10 10.64 -7.06
N ARG A 123 11.87 10.58 -8.15
CA ARG A 123 13.10 9.75 -8.24
C ARG A 123 14.39 10.55 -8.07
N ALA A 124 14.30 11.88 -8.07
CA ALA A 124 15.41 12.77 -7.78
C ALA A 124 15.91 12.63 -6.33
N ALA A 125 17.06 13.25 -6.03
CA ALA A 125 17.51 13.41 -4.65
C ALA A 125 16.57 14.37 -3.92
N TYR A 126 16.17 14.02 -2.70
CA TYR A 126 15.45 14.92 -1.81
C TYR A 126 16.44 15.85 -1.11
N GLN A 127 15.97 17.01 -0.64
CA GLN A 127 16.77 17.85 0.25
C GLN A 127 17.18 17.06 1.50
N PRO A 128 18.38 17.27 2.06
CA PRO A 128 18.92 16.48 3.17
C PRO A 128 18.27 16.80 4.54
N THR A 129 17.10 17.43 4.56
CA THR A 129 16.38 17.80 5.78
C THR A 129 15.95 16.54 6.55
N PRO A 130 16.38 16.37 7.82
CA PRO A 130 16.00 15.21 8.61
C PRO A 130 14.51 15.27 9.00
N ILE A 131 13.89 14.10 9.13
CA ILE A 131 12.57 13.95 9.75
C ILE A 131 12.77 14.16 11.26
N ASN A 132 12.07 15.15 11.84
CA ASN A 132 12.16 15.43 13.26
C ASN A 132 11.38 14.38 14.09
N GLU A 133 11.55 14.40 15.40
CA GLU A 133 10.96 13.37 16.28
C GLU A 133 9.43 13.42 16.29
N ALA A 134 8.83 14.61 16.28
CA ALA A 134 7.37 14.75 16.22
C ALA A 134 6.80 14.12 14.93
N GLN A 135 7.43 14.39 13.78
CA GLN A 135 7.07 13.79 12.49
C GLN A 135 7.27 12.28 12.49
N ARG A 136 8.35 11.78 13.11
CA ARG A 136 8.60 10.33 13.24
C ARG A 136 7.50 9.66 14.05
N MET A 137 7.13 10.23 15.19
CA MET A 137 6.06 9.72 16.04
C MET A 137 4.72 9.71 15.31
N GLN A 138 4.38 10.81 14.62
CA GLN A 138 3.17 10.88 13.79
C GLN A 138 3.14 9.78 12.73
N LEU A 139 4.26 9.57 12.01
CA LEU A 139 4.37 8.51 11.01
C LEU A 139 4.25 7.10 11.61
N GLN A 140 4.77 6.87 12.81
CA GLN A 140 4.65 5.58 13.50
C GLN A 140 3.21 5.32 13.93
N THR A 141 2.53 6.33 14.49
CA THR A 141 1.13 6.20 14.93
C THR A 141 0.18 5.84 13.78
N LEU A 142 0.49 6.23 12.53
CA LEU A 142 -0.29 5.81 11.36
C LEU A 142 -0.27 4.28 11.12
N PHE A 143 0.71 3.57 11.67
CA PHE A 143 0.85 2.12 11.53
C PHE A 143 0.34 1.36 12.76
N ASP A 144 0.01 2.04 13.85
CA ASP A 144 -0.52 1.43 15.06
C ASP A 144 -1.82 0.68 14.76
N GLY A 145 -1.91 -0.59 15.19
CA GLY A 145 -3.06 -1.44 14.93
C GLY A 145 -3.15 -1.99 13.50
N THR A 146 -2.23 -1.63 12.59
CA THR A 146 -2.20 -2.18 11.23
C THR A 146 -1.41 -3.49 11.16
N ALA A 147 -1.60 -4.25 10.07
CA ALA A 147 -0.80 -5.46 9.79
C ALA A 147 0.63 -5.15 9.27
N SER A 148 1.00 -3.87 9.18
CA SER A 148 2.27 -3.40 8.67
C SER A 148 3.06 -2.65 9.73
N SER A 149 4.38 -2.70 9.65
CA SER A 149 5.28 -1.93 10.51
C SER A 149 6.09 -0.95 9.68
N LEU A 150 6.39 0.21 10.28
CA LEU A 150 7.22 1.25 9.66
C LEU A 150 8.58 1.32 10.37
N SER A 151 9.65 1.17 9.60
CA SER A 151 11.02 1.42 10.06
C SER A 151 11.63 2.57 9.27
N ILE A 152 12.03 3.63 9.97
CA ILE A 152 12.69 4.81 9.36
C ILE A 152 14.17 4.78 9.72
N ALA A 153 15.00 4.33 8.77
CA ALA A 153 16.44 4.33 8.92
C ALA A 153 16.99 5.77 8.79
N GLY A 154 17.43 6.33 9.91
CA GLY A 154 18.05 7.66 9.98
C GLY A 154 19.57 7.65 9.96
N ASP A 155 20.21 6.52 10.28
CA ASP A 155 21.67 6.45 10.36
C ASP A 155 22.32 6.29 8.97
N GLU A 156 23.42 7.01 8.77
CA GLU A 156 24.18 7.02 7.52
C GLU A 156 24.68 5.61 7.12
N ARG A 157 24.96 4.74 8.10
CA ARG A 157 25.42 3.37 7.84
C ARG A 157 24.32 2.53 7.21
N ALA A 158 23.09 2.57 7.73
CA ALA A 158 21.94 1.90 7.12
C ALA A 158 21.65 2.43 5.71
N ARG A 159 21.68 3.75 5.53
CA ARG A 159 21.52 4.38 4.20
C ARG A 159 22.55 3.88 3.20
N ARG A 160 23.83 3.83 3.58
CA ARG A 160 24.91 3.29 2.75
C ARG A 160 24.71 1.82 2.41
N ARG A 161 24.27 1.00 3.37
CA ARG A 161 23.97 -0.43 3.12
C ARG A 161 22.85 -0.60 2.08
N VAL A 162 21.76 0.15 2.19
CA VAL A 162 20.67 0.12 1.19
C VAL A 162 21.14 0.61 -0.18
N ALA A 163 21.93 1.68 -0.22
CA ALA A 163 22.48 2.20 -1.48
C ALA A 163 23.43 1.19 -2.15
N GLN A 164 24.29 0.51 -1.36
CA GLN A 164 25.17 -0.55 -1.86
C GLN A 164 24.38 -1.77 -2.34
N LEU A 165 23.37 -2.21 -1.59
CA LEU A 165 22.50 -3.31 -1.99
C LEU A 165 21.82 -3.01 -3.32
N THR A 166 21.29 -1.79 -3.46
CA THR A 166 20.66 -1.31 -4.70
C THR A 166 21.69 -1.28 -5.84
N ALA A 167 22.86 -0.67 -5.64
CA ALA A 167 23.89 -0.54 -6.67
C ALA A 167 24.39 -1.91 -7.17
N ARG A 168 24.48 -2.90 -6.28
CA ARG A 168 24.90 -4.27 -6.62
C ARG A 168 23.86 -5.01 -7.48
N HIS A 169 22.57 -4.78 -7.24
CA HIS A 169 21.51 -5.60 -7.84
C HIS A 169 20.66 -4.88 -8.88
N ALA A 170 20.71 -3.54 -8.98
CA ALA A 170 19.89 -2.78 -9.93
C ALA A 170 20.17 -3.14 -11.39
N ALA A 171 21.38 -3.62 -11.71
CA ALA A 171 21.72 -4.07 -13.06
C ALA A 171 21.08 -5.43 -13.42
N LEU A 172 20.56 -6.19 -12.44
CA LEU A 172 19.95 -7.49 -12.68
C LEU A 172 18.67 -7.35 -13.51
N ASP A 173 17.83 -6.36 -13.21
CA ASP A 173 16.58 -6.11 -13.96
C ASP A 173 16.86 -5.81 -15.44
N PHE A 174 17.94 -5.08 -15.73
CA PHE A 174 18.38 -4.78 -17.10
C PHE A 174 19.03 -5.98 -17.81
N SER A 175 19.53 -6.95 -17.04
CA SER A 175 20.24 -8.13 -17.56
C SER A 175 19.30 -9.32 -17.76
N ASP A 176 18.19 -9.37 -17.01
CA ASP A 176 17.11 -10.32 -17.24
C ASP A 176 16.30 -9.94 -18.47
N ARG A 177 16.28 -10.81 -19.47
CA ARG A 177 15.62 -10.54 -20.75
C ARG A 177 14.10 -10.40 -20.60
N GLN A 178 13.47 -11.22 -19.76
CA GLN A 178 12.02 -11.21 -19.61
C GLN A 178 11.59 -9.95 -18.85
N ALA A 179 12.29 -9.64 -17.75
CA ALA A 179 12.03 -8.46 -16.94
C ALA A 179 12.29 -7.16 -17.71
N TRP A 180 13.38 -7.11 -18.49
CA TRP A 180 13.67 -5.94 -19.30
C TRP A 180 12.67 -5.76 -20.45
N ARG A 181 12.26 -6.85 -21.12
CA ARG A 181 11.23 -6.77 -22.18
C ARG A 181 9.91 -6.23 -21.63
N GLU A 182 9.47 -6.74 -20.49
CA GLU A 182 8.27 -6.27 -19.80
C GLU A 182 8.41 -4.82 -19.36
N THR A 183 9.55 -4.43 -18.78
CA THR A 183 9.80 -3.03 -18.38
C THR A 183 9.77 -2.09 -19.57
N TYR A 184 10.46 -2.46 -20.65
CA TYR A 184 10.57 -1.67 -21.87
C TYR A 184 9.20 -1.43 -22.52
N GLN A 185 8.26 -2.38 -22.45
CA GLN A 185 6.92 -2.23 -23.00
C GLN A 185 6.10 -1.14 -22.30
N TYR A 186 6.45 -0.77 -21.07
CA TYR A 186 5.83 0.31 -20.30
C TYR A 186 6.60 1.63 -20.43
N ILE A 187 7.71 1.68 -21.17
CA ILE A 187 8.40 2.93 -21.48
C ILE A 187 7.71 3.63 -22.65
N ARG A 188 7.20 4.82 -22.39
CA ARG A 188 6.54 5.68 -23.39
C ARG A 188 7.57 6.64 -24.00
N PHE A 189 8.01 6.33 -25.22
CA PHE A 189 8.98 7.15 -25.95
C PHE A 189 8.35 8.36 -26.66
N ASN A 190 7.06 8.28 -26.99
CA ASN A 190 6.32 9.36 -27.62
C ASN A 190 5.45 10.09 -26.57
N GLU A 191 5.85 11.29 -26.16
CA GLU A 191 5.11 12.11 -25.19
C GLU A 191 3.86 12.75 -25.79
N ARG A 192 3.72 12.79 -27.13
CA ARG A 192 2.53 13.34 -27.79
C ARG A 192 1.38 12.35 -27.81
N GLN A 193 1.65 11.08 -27.55
CA GLN A 193 0.63 10.04 -27.49
C GLN A 193 0.09 9.97 -26.06
N PRO A 194 -1.18 10.32 -25.82
CA PRO A 194 -1.77 10.14 -24.51
C PRO A 194 -1.81 8.65 -24.18
N THR A 195 -1.25 8.29 -23.04
CA THR A 195 -1.31 6.92 -22.52
C THR A 195 -1.72 6.98 -21.07
N ASP A 196 -2.71 6.17 -20.69
CA ASP A 196 -3.13 6.08 -19.30
C ASP A 196 -2.05 5.43 -18.43
N ASP A 197 -1.22 4.54 -19.00
CA ASP A 197 -0.28 3.68 -18.29
C ASP A 197 1.18 3.86 -18.74
N GLY A 198 2.08 3.19 -18.02
CA GLY A 198 3.51 3.29 -18.29
C GLY A 198 4.12 4.59 -17.80
N PHE A 199 5.35 4.85 -18.21
CA PHE A 199 6.11 6.02 -17.80
C PHE A 199 7.08 6.50 -18.90
N HIS A 200 7.42 7.77 -18.87
CA HIS A 200 8.42 8.35 -19.75
C HIS A 200 9.83 8.23 -19.18
N LEU A 201 10.85 8.31 -20.05
CA LEU A 201 12.25 8.30 -19.63
C LEU A 201 12.60 9.41 -18.65
N HIS A 202 11.94 10.57 -18.75
CA HIS A 202 12.21 11.67 -17.85
C HIS A 202 11.75 11.39 -16.41
N HIS A 203 10.79 10.48 -16.21
CA HIS A 203 10.42 10.01 -14.87
C HIS A 203 11.52 9.17 -14.19
N LEU A 204 12.45 8.61 -14.97
CA LEU A 204 13.60 7.84 -14.47
C LEU A 204 14.86 8.68 -14.35
N PHE A 205 15.13 9.52 -15.35
CA PHE A 205 16.42 10.20 -15.52
C PHE A 205 16.36 11.73 -15.35
N GLY A 206 15.18 12.30 -15.09
CA GLY A 206 14.96 13.74 -15.19
C GLY A 206 14.89 14.22 -16.65
N PRO A 207 14.99 15.53 -16.92
CA PRO A 207 14.96 16.05 -18.29
C PRO A 207 16.03 15.37 -19.17
N VAL A 208 15.60 14.83 -20.31
CA VAL A 208 16.49 14.13 -21.27
C VAL A 208 16.29 14.66 -22.69
N SER A 209 17.38 14.78 -23.44
CA SER A 209 17.34 15.27 -24.81
C SER A 209 16.65 14.27 -25.76
N PRO A 210 16.05 14.74 -26.88
CA PRO A 210 15.49 13.86 -27.90
C PRO A 210 16.50 12.84 -28.47
N ALA A 211 17.76 13.24 -28.60
CA ALA A 211 18.84 12.35 -29.03
C ALA A 211 19.08 11.22 -28.03
N PHE A 212 19.10 11.53 -26.72
CA PHE A 212 19.21 10.52 -25.68
C PHE A 212 18.02 9.55 -25.70
N LYS A 213 16.79 10.05 -25.88
CA LYS A 213 15.59 9.20 -25.99
C LYS A 213 15.71 8.20 -27.14
N ARG A 214 16.11 8.66 -28.34
CA ARG A 214 16.31 7.80 -29.52
C ARG A 214 17.42 6.78 -29.31
N PHE A 215 18.57 7.22 -28.77
CA PHE A 215 19.66 6.32 -28.42
C PHE A 215 19.18 5.23 -27.45
N PHE A 216 18.50 5.63 -26.36
CA PHE A 216 18.01 4.69 -25.36
C PHE A 216 17.02 3.70 -25.97
N GLN A 217 16.08 4.19 -26.79
CA GLN A 217 15.10 3.35 -27.47
C GLN A 217 15.78 2.26 -28.29
N VAL A 218 16.80 2.59 -29.08
CA VAL A 218 17.51 1.63 -29.92
C VAL A 218 18.44 0.74 -29.10
N ALA A 219 19.36 1.33 -28.35
CA ALA A 219 20.43 0.61 -27.64
C ALA A 219 19.91 -0.36 -26.57
N PHE A 220 18.78 -0.02 -25.93
CA PHE A 220 18.14 -0.88 -24.94
C PHE A 220 16.90 -1.61 -25.50
N HIS A 221 16.72 -1.70 -26.81
CA HIS A 221 15.62 -2.47 -27.36
C HIS A 221 15.75 -3.96 -26.95
N PRO A 222 14.68 -4.66 -26.52
CA PRO A 222 14.78 -6.04 -26.03
C PRO A 222 15.39 -7.04 -27.02
N ARG A 223 15.30 -6.77 -28.33
CA ARG A 223 15.98 -7.57 -29.37
C ARG A 223 17.51 -7.46 -29.33
N LEU A 224 18.05 -6.37 -28.81
CA LEU A 224 19.49 -6.13 -28.69
C LEU A 224 20.03 -6.49 -27.30
N SER A 225 19.24 -7.16 -26.44
CA SER A 225 19.63 -7.39 -25.04
C SER A 225 21.00 -8.06 -24.89
N ARG A 226 21.34 -9.02 -25.76
CA ARG A 226 22.66 -9.69 -25.76
C ARG A 226 23.82 -8.72 -26.01
N LEU A 227 23.65 -7.82 -26.98
CA LEU A 227 24.65 -6.80 -27.31
C LEU A 227 24.76 -5.77 -26.18
N ALA A 228 23.63 -5.32 -25.63
CA ALA A 228 23.62 -4.38 -24.52
C ALA A 228 24.31 -4.94 -23.25
N THR A 229 24.07 -6.21 -22.93
CA THR A 229 24.76 -6.91 -21.83
C THR A 229 26.26 -7.06 -22.12
N GLY A 230 26.63 -7.44 -23.35
CA GLY A 230 28.04 -7.54 -23.77
C GLY A 230 28.80 -6.22 -23.66
N LEU A 231 28.13 -5.10 -23.99
CA LEU A 231 28.66 -3.74 -23.85
C LEU A 231 28.55 -3.19 -22.41
N ARG A 232 28.10 -4.00 -21.45
CA ARG A 232 27.94 -3.64 -20.03
C ARG A 232 27.06 -2.40 -19.78
N LEU A 233 26.15 -2.07 -20.72
CA LEU A 233 25.20 -0.98 -20.56
C LEU A 233 24.31 -1.13 -19.31
N PRO A 234 23.77 -2.33 -18.98
CA PRO A 234 23.07 -2.57 -17.72
C PRO A 234 23.85 -2.14 -16.47
N ALA A 235 25.16 -2.43 -16.42
CA ALA A 235 26.01 -2.12 -15.27
C ALA A 235 26.26 -0.61 -15.14
N LEU A 236 26.54 0.07 -16.27
CA LEU A 236 26.75 1.51 -16.32
C LEU A 236 25.51 2.29 -15.82
N TYR A 237 24.33 1.90 -16.27
CA TYR A 237 23.09 2.59 -15.89
C TYR A 237 22.55 2.15 -14.52
N GLY A 238 22.76 0.89 -14.12
CA GLY A 238 22.45 0.41 -12.76
C GLY A 238 23.29 1.10 -11.67
N ALA A 239 24.58 1.36 -11.93
CA ALA A 239 25.44 2.08 -11.00
C ALA A 239 24.97 3.53 -10.76
N ARG A 240 24.43 4.18 -11.80
CA ARG A 240 23.88 5.55 -11.73
C ARG A 240 22.63 5.62 -10.85
N ALA A 241 21.80 4.57 -10.84
CA ALA A 241 20.64 4.45 -9.95
C ALA A 241 21.02 4.25 -8.47
N GLY A 242 22.18 3.66 -8.19
CA GLY A 242 22.72 3.55 -6.83
C GLY A 242 23.25 4.88 -6.28
N ALA A 243 23.85 5.71 -7.13
CA ALA A 243 24.42 7.00 -6.75
C ALA A 243 23.35 8.02 -6.30
N THR A 244 22.20 8.09 -6.98
CA THR A 244 21.08 8.99 -6.62
C THR A 244 20.45 8.68 -5.26
N ARG A 245 20.55 7.45 -4.76
CA ARG A 245 20.02 7.07 -3.43
C ARG A 245 20.93 7.47 -2.27
N ARG A 246 22.24 7.71 -2.48
CA ARG A 246 23.16 8.12 -1.41
C ARG A 246 22.80 9.48 -0.80
N GLY A 247 22.24 10.39 -1.61
CA GLY A 247 21.87 11.74 -1.18
C GLY A 247 20.55 11.88 -0.40
N ARG A 248 19.79 10.79 -0.16
CA ARG A 248 18.45 10.88 0.46
C ARG A 248 18.51 10.91 1.99
N PRO A 249 17.90 11.89 2.68
CA PRO A 249 18.02 12.08 4.15
C PRO A 249 17.51 10.90 4.98
N ALA A 250 16.46 10.23 4.51
CA ALA A 250 15.86 9.06 5.15
C ALA A 250 15.41 8.06 4.09
N ILE A 251 15.44 6.78 4.44
CA ILE A 251 14.89 5.70 3.62
C ILE A 251 13.80 5.01 4.46
N PRO A 252 12.51 5.31 4.22
CA PRO A 252 11.43 4.60 4.88
C PRO A 252 11.36 3.17 4.31
N GLY A 253 11.23 2.19 5.19
CA GLY A 253 10.92 0.81 4.85
C GLY A 253 9.64 0.39 5.56
N ALA A 254 8.64 -0.05 4.80
CA ALA A 254 7.47 -0.72 5.36
C ALA A 254 7.67 -2.23 5.23
N VAL A 255 7.45 -2.94 6.33
CA VAL A 255 7.50 -4.40 6.35
C VAL A 255 6.17 -4.91 6.89
N SER A 256 5.49 -5.73 6.09
CA SER A 256 4.36 -6.51 6.60
C SER A 256 4.89 -7.86 7.09
N GLU A 257 4.65 -8.16 8.36
CA GLU A 257 4.92 -9.48 8.89
C GLU A 257 3.87 -10.46 8.34
N ARG A 258 4.31 -11.56 7.74
CA ARG A 258 3.43 -12.72 7.56
C ARG A 258 3.14 -13.32 8.93
N ARG A 259 2.10 -12.84 9.63
CA ARG A 259 1.60 -13.54 10.80
C ARG A 259 1.00 -14.88 10.34
N LYS A 260 1.69 -15.98 10.63
CA LYS A 260 1.07 -17.32 10.61
C LYS A 260 -0.08 -17.27 11.60
N CYS A 261 -1.31 -17.38 11.12
CA CYS A 261 -2.48 -17.53 11.99
C CYS A 261 -2.27 -18.77 12.88
N ARG A 262 -2.05 -18.59 14.19
CA ARG A 262 -2.21 -19.70 15.14
C ARG A 262 -3.71 -19.97 15.25
N ALA A 263 -4.11 -21.19 14.91
CA ALA A 263 -5.48 -21.64 15.11
C ALA A 263 -5.85 -21.49 16.59
N PRO A 264 -7.08 -21.05 16.93
CA PRO A 264 -7.53 -21.07 18.31
C PRO A 264 -7.59 -22.53 18.79
N VAL A 265 -6.94 -22.79 19.93
CA VAL A 265 -7.06 -24.06 20.65
C VAL A 265 -8.52 -24.23 21.05
N ARG A 266 -9.19 -25.27 20.54
CA ARG A 266 -10.52 -25.66 21.01
C ARG A 266 -10.38 -26.27 22.41
N HIS A 267 -10.94 -25.63 23.42
CA HIS A 267 -11.28 -26.31 24.67
C HIS A 267 -12.71 -26.87 24.56
N PRO A 268 -12.94 -28.15 24.94
CA PRO A 268 -14.28 -28.70 24.99
C PRO A 268 -14.95 -28.35 26.34
N ALA A 269 -16.29 -28.30 26.29
CA ALA A 269 -17.24 -28.23 27.41
C ALA A 269 -17.53 -26.86 28.04
N CYS A 270 -18.75 -26.34 27.81
CA CYS A 270 -19.84 -26.41 28.79
C CYS A 270 -21.13 -25.83 28.19
N GLY A 271 -22.26 -26.49 28.49
CA GLY A 271 -23.59 -26.14 28.00
C GLY A 271 -24.38 -25.23 28.94
N LEU A 272 -25.57 -24.86 28.46
CA LEU A 272 -26.75 -24.33 29.16
C LEU A 272 -26.61 -22.99 29.90
N GLY A 273 -27.50 -22.04 29.55
CA GLY A 273 -27.89 -20.94 30.44
C GLY A 273 -28.22 -19.62 29.74
N VAL A 274 -29.50 -19.26 29.71
CA VAL A 274 -30.01 -17.92 29.37
C VAL A 274 -29.79 -16.97 30.54
N CYS A 275 -29.18 -15.80 30.33
CA CYS A 275 -29.52 -14.57 31.04
C CYS A 275 -28.90 -13.35 30.34
N GLY A 276 -29.71 -12.30 30.14
CA GLY A 276 -29.29 -11.06 29.50
C GLY A 276 -28.62 -10.07 30.45
N SER A 277 -27.63 -9.35 29.95
CA SER A 277 -27.28 -8.00 30.41
C SER A 277 -26.42 -7.32 29.34
N ARG A 278 -26.64 -6.01 29.18
CA ARG A 278 -26.01 -5.14 28.19
C ARG A 278 -24.51 -5.02 28.44
N CYS A 279 -23.68 -5.34 27.46
CA CYS A 279 -22.30 -4.86 27.38
C CYS A 279 -22.16 -3.93 26.17
N ASN A 280 -22.03 -2.64 26.46
CA ASN A 280 -21.72 -1.58 25.54
C ASN A 280 -20.20 -1.43 25.46
N THR A 281 -19.57 -2.13 24.51
CA THR A 281 -18.17 -1.88 24.09
C THR A 281 -18.01 -2.27 22.62
N GLY A 282 -17.72 -1.25 21.80
CA GLY A 282 -16.99 -1.24 20.53
C GLY A 282 -17.09 -2.44 19.57
N VAL A 283 -17.60 -2.17 18.37
CA VAL A 283 -17.65 -3.05 17.18
C VAL A 283 -16.24 -3.28 16.56
N GLY A 284 -15.19 -3.41 17.38
CA GLY A 284 -13.79 -3.47 16.93
C GLY A 284 -13.16 -4.87 16.84
N ASP A 285 -13.76 -5.90 17.43
CA ASP A 285 -13.02 -7.15 17.73
C ASP A 285 -13.52 -8.43 17.05
N CYS A 286 -14.44 -8.34 16.08
CA CYS A 286 -14.88 -9.49 15.32
C CYS A 286 -14.48 -9.36 13.85
N ILE A 287 -13.35 -9.98 13.47
CA ILE A 287 -13.18 -10.84 12.28
C ILE A 287 -11.77 -11.46 12.37
N ARG A 288 -11.74 -12.67 12.94
CA ARG A 288 -10.60 -13.58 12.95
C ARG A 288 -10.77 -14.60 11.83
N SER A 289 -9.64 -14.91 11.17
CA SER A 289 -9.30 -16.22 10.59
C SER A 289 -9.92 -16.62 9.23
N ALA A 290 -9.06 -16.68 8.20
CA ALA A 290 -9.16 -17.64 7.10
C ALA A 290 -7.75 -18.01 6.58
N PHE A 291 -7.56 -19.30 6.28
CA PHE A 291 -6.29 -20.01 6.11
C PHE A 291 -5.68 -19.90 4.70
N TRP A 292 -4.36 -20.17 4.58
CA TRP A 292 -3.87 -21.25 3.70
C TRP A 292 -2.52 -21.82 4.18
N CYS A 293 -2.44 -23.15 4.17
CA CYS A 293 -1.28 -23.98 4.46
C CYS A 293 -0.82 -24.58 3.13
N ASN A 294 0.45 -24.38 2.74
CA ASN A 294 1.06 -25.22 1.73
C ASN A 294 2.55 -25.40 2.07
N THR A 295 2.92 -26.64 2.39
CA THR A 295 4.23 -27.06 2.87
C THR A 295 5.01 -27.70 1.73
N PRO A 296 6.30 -27.38 1.55
CA PRO A 296 7.25 -28.34 1.00
C PRO A 296 7.98 -29.08 2.14
N ARG A 297 8.16 -30.38 1.96
CA ARG A 297 8.87 -31.33 2.83
C ARG A 297 10.39 -31.06 2.92
N ARG A 298 10.96 -31.54 4.05
CA ARG A 298 12.36 -32.03 4.31
C ARG A 298 13.41 -30.95 4.65
N VAL A 299 14.39 -31.10 5.58
CA VAL A 299 14.97 -32.20 6.40
C VAL A 299 15.37 -31.64 7.80
N ALA A 300 15.45 -32.52 8.81
CA ALA A 300 15.84 -32.27 10.20
C ALA A 300 17.35 -31.98 10.43
N SER A 301 17.66 -31.19 11.46
CA SER A 301 18.73 -31.41 12.47
C SER A 301 18.64 -30.26 13.52
N SER A 302 18.09 -30.54 14.71
CA SER A 302 18.78 -30.73 16.00
C SER A 302 19.60 -29.52 16.51
N GLN A 303 19.07 -28.76 17.47
CA GLN A 303 19.49 -28.78 18.89
C GLN A 303 18.81 -27.63 19.69
N GLN A 304 18.19 -28.00 20.80
CA GLN A 304 17.73 -27.18 21.95
C GLN A 304 18.89 -27.05 22.97
N PRO A 305 18.82 -26.29 24.11
CA PRO A 305 17.61 -25.96 24.89
C PRO A 305 17.49 -24.55 25.54
N TRP A 306 16.21 -24.22 25.78
CA TRP A 306 15.57 -23.52 26.90
C TRP A 306 16.39 -22.93 28.05
N ARG A 307 16.10 -21.66 28.40
CA ARG A 307 15.90 -21.21 29.79
C ARG A 307 14.74 -20.20 29.90
N SER A 308 14.03 -20.35 31.00
CA SER A 308 12.77 -19.80 31.48
C SER A 308 12.83 -18.37 32.03
N ALA A 309 11.73 -17.60 31.93
CA ALA A 309 11.19 -16.78 33.03
C ALA A 309 9.73 -16.33 32.75
N LEU A 310 8.88 -16.51 33.76
CA LEU A 310 7.44 -16.18 33.85
C LEU A 310 7.19 -14.68 34.16
N PRO A 311 5.93 -14.18 34.06
CA PRO A 311 5.61 -12.76 34.06
C PRO A 311 5.34 -12.18 35.45
N ARG A 312 5.53 -10.86 35.61
CA ARG A 312 5.03 -10.10 36.77
C ARG A 312 3.94 -9.13 36.32
N CYS A 313 2.74 -9.36 36.86
CA CYS A 313 1.62 -8.43 36.91
C CYS A 313 1.98 -7.23 37.80
N PHE A 314 1.53 -6.03 37.44
CA PHE A 314 1.23 -4.95 38.39
C PHE A 314 0.08 -4.09 37.84
N LEU A 315 -1.07 -4.16 38.51
CA LEU A 315 -2.06 -3.06 38.58
C LEU A 315 -1.55 -2.04 39.61
N PRO A 316 -2.06 -0.80 39.60
CA PRO A 316 -3.05 -0.49 40.63
C PRO A 316 -4.26 0.30 40.11
N ALA A 317 -5.38 0.03 40.79
CA ALA A 317 -6.59 0.82 40.78
C ALA A 317 -6.47 1.99 41.78
N SER A 318 -7.09 3.12 41.45
CA SER A 318 -7.83 3.93 42.43
C SER A 318 -8.75 4.89 41.68
N ALA A 319 -10.03 4.58 41.75
CA ALA A 319 -11.12 5.46 41.40
C ALA A 319 -11.41 6.39 42.59
N THR A 320 -11.70 7.66 42.30
CA THR A 320 -12.53 8.52 43.16
C THR A 320 -13.47 9.31 42.27
N CYS A 321 -14.76 8.94 42.33
CA CYS A 321 -15.86 9.83 41.98
C CYS A 321 -16.00 10.88 43.07
N ASN A 322 -16.27 12.13 42.69
CA ASN A 322 -17.13 12.98 43.50
C ASN A 322 -17.97 13.88 42.59
N ASN A 323 -19.26 13.94 42.92
CA ASN A 323 -20.32 14.65 42.21
C ASN A 323 -20.40 16.12 42.64
N GLY A 324 -20.87 16.96 41.73
CA GLY A 324 -21.82 18.03 42.03
C GLY A 324 -21.26 19.44 42.08
N ALA A 325 -21.61 20.27 41.09
CA ALA A 325 -22.51 21.41 41.30
C ALA A 325 -22.75 22.14 39.96
N ALA A 326 -23.99 22.56 39.76
CA ALA A 326 -24.50 23.27 38.60
C ALA A 326 -23.96 24.70 38.50
N GLN A 327 -23.80 25.21 37.27
CA GLN A 327 -24.17 26.57 36.86
C GLN A 327 -24.03 26.76 35.34
N ARG A 328 -25.15 27.12 34.71
CA ARG A 328 -25.31 27.90 33.46
C ARG A 328 -26.24 29.07 33.82
N PRO A 329 -26.40 30.13 33.01
CA PRO A 329 -25.71 30.48 31.77
C PRO A 329 -25.13 31.92 31.81
N ASP A 330 -24.39 32.33 30.77
CA ASP A 330 -24.71 33.59 30.08
C ASP A 330 -23.94 33.75 28.77
N ALA A 331 -24.60 34.46 27.87
CA ALA A 331 -24.31 34.62 26.45
C ALA A 331 -23.27 35.71 26.16
N VAL A 332 -22.89 35.77 24.86
CA VAL A 332 -22.58 36.96 24.03
C VAL A 332 -21.23 36.84 23.29
N GLY A 333 -21.29 36.91 21.95
CA GLY A 333 -20.41 37.82 21.19
C GLY A 333 -19.33 37.23 20.26
N LYS A 334 -19.70 37.05 18.98
CA LYS A 334 -19.06 37.53 17.72
C LYS A 334 -17.52 37.50 17.48
N ALA A 335 -17.22 37.16 16.21
CA ALA A 335 -16.06 37.50 15.36
C ALA A 335 -14.76 36.73 15.68
N PHE A 336 -14.08 36.03 14.77
CA PHE A 336 -13.94 36.13 13.31
C PHE A 336 -13.93 34.74 12.64
#